data_AF-A0A5P2DNJ9-F1
#
_entry.id   AF-A0A5P2DNJ9-F1
#
_cell.length_a   1.000
_cell.length_b   1.000
_cell.length_c   1.000
_cell.angle_alpha   90.00
_cell.angle_beta   90.00
_cell.angle_gamma   90.00
#
_symmetry.space_group_name_H-M   'P 1'
#
loop_
_entity.id
_entity.type
_entity.pdbx_description
1 polymer ?
#
loop_
_entity_poly.entity_id
_entity_poly.type
_entity_poly.pdbx_seq_one_letter_code
_entity_poly.pdbx_strand_id
1 'polypeptide(L)'
;MALLGAGIPALVGAALHTDVGEPYQETRLYFGTQRADGRDPVEEREFMRFLDLEITPAFPEGLTLHDGYGQWRGQDGKTVRETSYEVVLLYPEKEAEERSTRIERIRQAYEDRYQQDSVGRSDDKVSAGF
;
A
#
# COMPACT_ATOMS: atom_id res chain seq x y z
N MET A 1 46.92 53.40 13.24
CA MET A 1 46.36 52.26 13.98
C MET A 1 44.95 52.01 13.46
N ALA A 2 44.82 51.23 12.38
CA ALA A 2 43.52 50.86 11.82
C ALA A 2 43.23 49.40 12.21
N LEU A 3 42.15 49.19 12.97
CA LEU A 3 41.63 47.88 13.34
C LEU A 3 40.84 47.30 12.15
N LEU A 4 41.37 46.25 11.54
CA LEU A 4 40.65 45.41 10.59
C LEU A 4 39.76 44.44 11.38
N GLY A 5 38.47 44.74 11.47
CA GLY A 5 37.45 43.79 11.90
C GLY A 5 37.06 42.88 10.74
N ALA A 6 37.62 41.66 10.70
CA ALA A 6 37.17 40.64 9.77
C ALA A 6 35.87 40.01 10.30
N GLY A 7 34.74 40.41 9.72
CA GLY A 7 33.46 39.72 9.93
C GLY A 7 33.50 38.34 9.28
N ILE A 8 33.34 37.29 10.08
CA ILE A 8 33.14 35.93 9.59
C ILE A 8 31.78 35.91 8.87
N PRO A 9 31.70 35.56 7.58
CA PRO A 9 30.41 35.33 6.96
C PRO A 9 29.83 34.05 7.57
N ALA A 10 28.68 34.18 8.24
CA ALA A 10 27.88 33.03 8.62
C ALA A 10 27.49 32.29 7.33
N LEU A 11 28.04 31.10 7.11
CA LEU A 11 27.46 30.16 6.16
C LEU A 11 26.06 29.84 6.68
N VAL A 12 25.05 30.43 6.03
CA VAL A 12 23.69 29.94 6.10
C VAL A 12 23.73 28.56 5.47
N GLY A 13 23.77 27.53 6.32
CA GLY A 13 23.58 26.16 5.90
C GLY A 13 22.17 26.03 5.35
N ALA A 14 22.01 26.27 4.06
CA ALA A 14 20.88 25.73 3.32
C ALA A 14 21.06 24.21 3.39
N ALA A 15 20.33 23.57 4.30
CA ALA A 15 20.09 22.15 4.22
C ALA A 15 19.42 21.93 2.86
N LEU A 16 20.21 21.52 1.88
CA LEU A 16 19.72 21.00 0.61
C LEU A 16 18.99 19.70 0.98
N HIS A 17 17.72 19.81 1.36
CA HIS A 17 16.81 18.69 1.23
C HIS A 17 16.65 18.50 -0.27
N THR A 18 17.52 17.69 -0.86
CA THR A 18 17.21 17.07 -2.14
C THR A 18 16.10 16.09 -1.82
N ASP A 19 14.85 16.52 -1.96
CA ASP A 19 13.74 15.58 -2.03
C ASP A 19 14.11 14.54 -3.09
N VAL A 20 14.27 13.29 -2.64
CA VAL A 20 14.56 12.17 -3.54
C VAL A 20 13.22 11.78 -4.16
N GLY A 21 12.88 12.38 -5.29
CA GLY A 21 11.70 12.04 -6.08
C GLY A 21 10.54 13.04 -6.01
N GLU A 22 9.45 12.69 -6.68
CA GLU A 22 8.21 13.47 -6.75
C GLU A 22 7.21 12.96 -5.69
N PRO A 23 6.17 13.74 -5.33
CA PRO A 23 5.13 13.29 -4.40
C PRO A 23 4.28 12.15 -4.97
N TYR A 24 4.28 11.03 -4.25
CA TYR A 24 3.52 9.82 -4.56
C TYR A 24 2.66 9.40 -3.36
N GLN A 25 1.61 8.65 -3.67
CA GLN A 25 0.79 7.93 -2.72
C GLN A 25 1.12 6.44 -2.82
N GLU A 26 1.54 5.85 -1.71
CA GLU A 26 1.61 4.40 -1.56
C GLU A 26 0.30 3.92 -0.93
N THR A 27 -0.35 2.93 -1.54
CA THR A 27 -1.48 2.22 -0.94
C THR A 27 -1.11 0.75 -0.82
N ARG A 28 -1.26 0.18 0.36
CA ARG A 28 -1.13 -1.26 0.61
C ARG A 28 -2.49 -1.86 0.87
N LEU A 29 -2.77 -2.97 0.20
CA LEU A 29 -3.98 -3.76 0.36
C LEU A 29 -3.64 -5.12 0.94
N TYR A 30 -4.38 -5.52 1.97
CA TYR A 30 -4.13 -6.73 2.74
C TYR A 30 -5.30 -7.70 2.54
N PHE A 31 -5.06 -8.76 1.78
CA PHE A 31 -6.05 -9.77 1.42
C PHE A 31 -5.88 -11.01 2.30
N GLY A 32 -6.83 -11.23 3.20
CA GLY A 32 -6.98 -12.50 3.90
C GLY A 32 -7.43 -13.61 2.96
N THR A 33 -7.15 -14.85 3.33
CA THR A 33 -7.56 -16.03 2.54
C THR A 33 -8.58 -16.89 3.27
N GLN A 34 -8.66 -16.82 4.60
CA GLN A 34 -9.65 -17.61 5.34
C GLN A 34 -11.06 -17.12 5.10
N ARG A 35 -11.97 -18.05 4.80
CA ARG A 35 -13.40 -17.74 4.59
C ARG A 35 -14.17 -18.01 5.88
N ALA A 36 -15.01 -17.06 6.29
CA ALA A 36 -15.78 -17.16 7.53
C ALA A 36 -16.81 -18.30 7.51
N ASP A 37 -17.24 -18.74 6.33
CA ASP A 37 -18.19 -19.83 6.13
C ASP A 37 -17.58 -21.24 6.25
N GLY A 38 -16.29 -21.33 6.55
CA GLY A 38 -15.58 -22.61 6.75
C GLY A 38 -15.26 -23.35 5.46
N ARG A 39 -15.46 -22.74 4.28
CA ARG A 39 -14.86 -23.24 3.03
C ARG A 39 -13.33 -23.18 3.10
N ASP A 40 -12.70 -23.92 2.21
CA ASP A 40 -11.25 -23.86 2.04
C ASP A 40 -10.80 -22.42 1.79
N PRO A 41 -9.64 -22.01 2.33
CA PRO A 41 -9.06 -20.70 2.06
C PRO A 41 -8.93 -20.43 0.56
N VAL A 42 -8.96 -19.15 0.18
CA VAL A 42 -8.69 -18.74 -1.20
C VAL A 42 -7.33 -19.30 -1.62
N GLU A 43 -7.32 -20.17 -2.64
CA GLU A 43 -6.08 -20.75 -3.14
C GLU A 43 -5.27 -19.71 -3.92
N GLU A 44 -3.95 -19.91 -3.99
CA GLU A 44 -3.05 -19.02 -4.75
C GLU A 44 -3.52 -18.81 -6.20
N ARG A 45 -3.95 -19.88 -6.89
CA ARG A 45 -4.45 -19.76 -8.27
C ARG A 45 -5.73 -18.94 -8.37
N GLU A 46 -6.58 -19.01 -7.36
CA GLU A 46 -7.79 -18.20 -7.29
C GLU A 46 -7.43 -16.72 -7.10
N PHE A 47 -6.50 -16.43 -6.19
CA PHE A 47 -6.03 -15.09 -5.92
C PHE A 47 -5.32 -14.48 -7.14
N MET A 48 -4.41 -15.21 -7.78
CA MET A 48 -3.71 -14.73 -8.98
C MET A 48 -4.69 -14.41 -10.11
N ARG A 49 -5.72 -15.23 -10.30
CA ARG A 49 -6.80 -14.92 -11.25
C ARG A 49 -7.58 -13.65 -10.86
N PHE A 50 -7.82 -13.42 -9.57
CA PHE A 50 -8.44 -12.17 -9.11
C PHE A 50 -7.54 -10.97 -9.41
N LEU A 51 -6.24 -11.07 -9.12
CA LEU A 51 -5.25 -10.05 -9.42
C LEU A 51 -5.24 -9.71 -10.91
N ASP A 52 -5.19 -10.72 -11.79
CA ASP A 52 -5.17 -10.53 -13.24
C ASP A 52 -6.44 -9.88 -13.79
N LEU A 53 -7.61 -10.19 -13.22
CA LEU A 53 -8.91 -9.74 -13.73
C LEU A 53 -9.36 -8.40 -13.15
N GLU A 54 -9.01 -8.10 -11.90
CA GLU A 54 -9.56 -6.96 -11.16
C GLU A 54 -8.51 -5.90 -10.85
N ILE A 55 -7.30 -6.31 -10.43
CA ILE A 55 -6.28 -5.37 -9.93
C ILE A 55 -5.41 -4.85 -11.09
N THR A 56 -4.81 -5.75 -11.87
CA THR A 56 -3.89 -5.38 -12.95
C THR A 56 -4.53 -4.45 -13.98
N PRO A 57 -5.79 -4.63 -14.43
CA PRO A 57 -6.43 -3.69 -15.36
C PRO A 57 -6.74 -2.32 -14.74
N ALA A 58 -6.92 -2.25 -13.41
CA ALA A 58 -7.19 -1.00 -12.70
C ALA A 58 -5.91 -0.18 -12.42
N PHE A 59 -4.76 -0.86 -12.37
CA PHE A 59 -3.42 -0.32 -12.14
C PHE A 59 -2.43 -0.82 -13.22
N PRO A 60 -2.64 -0.46 -14.49
CA PRO A 60 -1.80 -0.92 -15.61
C PRO A 60 -0.36 -0.40 -15.53
N GLU A 61 -0.09 0.62 -14.72
CA GLU A 61 1.24 1.17 -14.49
C GLU A 61 2.12 0.23 -13.66
N GLY A 62 1.52 -0.70 -12.91
CA GLY A 62 2.21 -1.71 -12.14
C GLY A 62 1.74 -1.80 -10.70
N LEU A 63 2.17 -2.90 -10.05
CA LEU A 63 1.96 -3.21 -8.65
C LEU A 63 3.09 -4.12 -8.17
N THR A 64 3.25 -4.22 -6.86
CA THR A 64 4.10 -5.24 -6.23
C THR A 64 3.22 -6.17 -5.42
N LEU A 65 3.46 -7.49 -5.52
CA LEU A 65 2.78 -8.52 -4.73
C LEU A 65 3.76 -9.14 -3.74
N HIS A 66 3.35 -9.24 -2.48
CA HIS A 66 4.05 -10.01 -1.45
C HIS A 66 3.13 -11.11 -0.89
N ASP A 67 3.69 -12.29 -0.67
CA ASP A 67 3.07 -13.30 0.17
C ASP A 67 3.31 -12.97 1.65
N GLY A 68 2.32 -13.30 2.49
CA GLY A 68 2.37 -13.04 3.91
C GLY A 68 1.66 -14.11 4.72
N TYR A 69 1.90 -14.07 6.03
CA TYR A 69 1.24 -14.91 7.01
C TYR A 69 0.65 -14.04 8.11
N GLY A 70 -0.68 -13.94 8.11
CA GLY A 70 -1.46 -13.18 9.07
C GLY A 70 -1.78 -14.00 10.31
N GLN A 71 -1.86 -13.32 11.46
CA GLN A 71 -2.42 -13.88 12.69
C GLN A 71 -3.31 -12.84 13.36
N TRP A 72 -4.54 -13.23 13.67
CA TRP A 72 -5.48 -12.36 14.37
C TRP A 72 -6.28 -13.15 15.41
N ARG A 73 -6.98 -12.44 16.30
CA ARG A 73 -7.80 -13.06 17.33
C ARG A 73 -9.26 -13.07 16.86
N GLY A 74 -9.78 -14.29 16.65
CA GLY A 74 -11.19 -14.54 16.36
C GLY A 74 -12.12 -13.97 17.42
N GLN A 75 -13.39 -13.77 17.06
CA GLN A 75 -14.41 -13.35 18.03
C GLN A 75 -14.58 -14.37 19.18
N ASP A 76 -14.25 -15.63 18.92
CA ASP A 76 -14.22 -16.71 19.92
C ASP A 76 -12.96 -16.71 20.79
N GLY A 77 -12.08 -15.72 20.63
CA GLY A 77 -10.82 -15.55 21.37
C GLY A 77 -9.66 -16.41 20.86
N LYS A 78 -9.88 -17.27 19.85
CA LYS A 78 -8.82 -18.14 19.32
C LYS A 78 -7.93 -17.38 18.34
N THR A 79 -6.66 -17.75 18.28
CA THR A 79 -5.75 -17.24 17.24
C THR A 79 -6.06 -17.94 15.92
N VAL A 80 -6.49 -17.13 14.96
CA VAL A 80 -6.64 -17.51 13.56
C VAL A 80 -5.29 -17.26 12.87
N ARG A 81 -4.86 -18.20 12.04
CA ARG A 81 -3.64 -18.09 11.23
C ARG A 81 -4.02 -18.28 9.78
N GLU A 82 -3.58 -17.38 8.92
CA GLU A 82 -3.92 -17.45 7.51
C GLU A 82 -2.75 -17.05 6.63
N THR A 83 -2.74 -17.63 5.42
CA THR A 83 -1.99 -17.04 4.31
C THR A 83 -2.67 -15.72 3.97
N SER A 84 -1.88 -14.72 3.62
CA SER A 84 -2.36 -13.42 3.16
C SER A 84 -1.56 -12.96 1.96
N TYR A 85 -2.16 -12.08 1.16
CA TYR A 85 -1.46 -11.38 0.09
C TYR A 85 -1.45 -9.88 0.37
N GLU A 86 -0.29 -9.24 0.18
CA GLU A 86 -0.16 -7.80 0.21
C GLU A 86 0.09 -7.27 -1.20
N VAL A 87 -0.78 -6.36 -1.65
CA VAL A 87 -0.59 -5.65 -2.92
C VAL A 87 -0.20 -4.21 -2.60
N VAL A 88 0.96 -3.81 -3.09
CA VAL A 88 1.48 -2.45 -2.97
C VAL A 88 1.25 -1.72 -4.29
N LEU A 89 0.57 -0.59 -4.21
CA LEU A 89 0.27 0.30 -5.31
C LEU A 89 1.01 1.62 -5.06
N LEU A 90 1.68 2.14 -6.08
CA LEU A 90 2.42 3.38 -5.99
C LEU A 90 2.07 4.27 -7.19
N TYR A 91 1.48 5.43 -6.93
CA TYR A 91 0.96 6.33 -7.98
C TYR A 91 1.10 7.81 -7.57
N PRO A 92 1.11 8.75 -8.54
CA PRO A 92 1.27 10.17 -8.22
C PRO A 92 0.23 10.69 -7.22
N GLU A 93 0.63 11.49 -6.23
CA GLU A 93 -0.26 11.95 -5.16
C GLU A 93 -1.49 12.70 -5.72
N LYS A 94 -1.30 13.44 -6.82
CA LYS A 94 -2.37 14.18 -7.52
C LYS A 94 -3.49 13.29 -8.07
N GLU A 95 -3.28 11.99 -8.21
CA GLU A 95 -4.28 11.02 -8.70
C GLU A 95 -5.01 10.29 -7.56
N ALA A 96 -4.69 10.57 -6.30
CA ALA A 96 -5.13 9.75 -5.17
C ALA A 96 -6.64 9.58 -5.03
N GLU A 97 -7.44 10.61 -5.33
CA GLU A 97 -8.90 10.51 -5.26
C GLU A 97 -9.46 9.52 -6.30
N GLU A 98 -8.98 9.61 -7.54
CA GLU A 98 -9.37 8.70 -8.62
C GLU A 98 -8.93 7.26 -8.31
N ARG A 99 -7.68 7.08 -7.90
CA ARG A 99 -7.12 5.77 -7.55
C ARG A 99 -7.84 5.16 -6.35
N SER A 100 -8.20 5.97 -5.35
CA SER A 100 -8.99 5.53 -4.20
C SER A 100 -10.34 4.94 -4.62
N THR A 101 -11.02 5.55 -5.59
CA THR A 101 -12.29 5.00 -6.11
C THR A 101 -12.10 3.63 -6.77
N ARG A 102 -10.99 3.43 -7.50
CA ARG A 102 -10.67 2.12 -8.10
C ARG A 102 -10.34 1.08 -7.03
N ILE A 103 -9.57 1.47 -6.01
CA ILE A 103 -9.21 0.62 -4.86
C ILE A 103 -10.46 0.13 -4.12
N GLU A 104 -11.42 1.01 -3.83
CA GLU A 104 -12.64 0.58 -3.13
C GLU A 104 -13.47 -0.42 -3.95
N ARG A 105 -13.48 -0.31 -5.28
CA ARG A 105 -14.12 -1.32 -6.15
C ARG A 105 -13.41 -2.68 -6.07
N ILE A 106 -12.08 -2.69 -6.02
CA ILE A 106 -11.29 -3.92 -5.86
C ILE A 106 -11.60 -4.57 -4.51
N ARG A 107 -11.61 -3.78 -3.43
CA ARG A 107 -11.91 -4.28 -2.07
C ARG A 107 -13.29 -4.92 -2.02
N GLN A 108 -14.31 -4.21 -2.52
CA GLN A 108 -15.68 -4.73 -2.62
C GLN A 108 -15.76 -6.00 -3.49
N ALA A 109 -15.10 -6.02 -4.65
CA ALA A 109 -15.10 -7.19 -5.52
C ALA A 109 -14.49 -8.44 -4.85
N TYR A 110 -13.44 -8.27 -4.04
CA TYR A 110 -12.84 -9.37 -3.29
C TYR A 110 -13.75 -9.83 -2.15
N GLU A 111 -14.28 -8.89 -1.37
CA GLU A 111 -15.22 -9.14 -0.27
C GLU A 111 -16.45 -9.92 -0.77
N ASP A 112 -17.06 -9.47 -1.85
CA ASP A 112 -18.22 -10.13 -2.46
C ASP A 112 -17.86 -11.51 -3.04
N ARG A 113 -16.77 -11.63 -3.79
CA ARG A 113 -16.40 -12.88 -4.47
C ARG A 113 -16.00 -13.99 -3.49
N TYR A 114 -15.26 -13.64 -2.45
CA TYR A 114 -14.67 -14.61 -1.51
C TYR A 114 -15.30 -14.59 -0.13
N GLN A 115 -16.36 -13.79 0.06
CA GLN A 115 -17.11 -13.67 1.32
C GLN A 115 -16.18 -13.32 2.48
N GLN A 116 -15.32 -12.33 2.26
CA GLN A 116 -14.41 -11.80 3.28
C GLN A 116 -15.10 -10.70 4.08
N ASP A 117 -14.76 -10.60 5.37
CA ASP A 117 -15.27 -9.52 6.22
C ASP A 117 -14.74 -8.15 5.78
N SER A 118 -13.47 -8.11 5.33
CA SER A 118 -12.87 -6.90 4.77
C SER A 118 -11.57 -7.19 4.02
N VAL A 119 -11.19 -6.30 3.12
CA VAL A 119 -9.80 -6.13 2.67
C VAL A 119 -9.19 -4.95 3.42
N GLY A 120 -8.07 -5.17 4.11
CA GLY A 120 -7.36 -4.11 4.82
C GLY A 120 -6.73 -3.12 3.85
N ARG A 121 -6.69 -1.84 4.22
CA ARG A 121 -6.07 -0.78 3.42
C ARG A 121 -5.26 0.15 4.33
N SER A 122 -4.06 0.51 3.89
CA SER A 122 -3.30 1.63 4.45
C SER A 122 -2.77 2.53 3.34
N ASP A 123 -2.70 3.82 3.61
CA ASP A 123 -2.27 4.86 2.68
C ASP A 123 -1.14 5.67 3.32
N ASP A 124 -0.03 5.86 2.61
CA ASP A 124 1.10 6.70 3.04
C ASP A 124 1.56 7.65 1.92
N LYS A 125 2.03 8.84 2.31
CA LYS A 125 2.60 9.82 1.37
C LYS A 125 4.11 9.66 1.35
N VAL A 126 4.66 9.43 0.16
CA VAL A 126 6.08 9.13 -0.02
C VAL A 126 6.66 10.00 -1.14
N SER A 127 7.97 10.23 -1.09
CA SER A 127 8.72 10.74 -2.25
C SER A 127 9.24 9.54 -3.05
N ALA A 128 8.94 9.47 -4.35
CA ALA A 128 9.35 8.37 -5.21
C ALA A 128 9.85 8.86 -6.57
N GLY A 129 10.79 8.14 -7.17
CA GLY A 129 11.33 8.40 -8.50
C GLY A 129 11.55 7.08 -9.25
N PHE A 130 11.28 7.09 -10.56
CA PHE A 130 11.35 5.94 -11.46
C PHE A 130 12.12 6.29 -12.73
#